data_AF-A0A947SG38-F1
#
_entry.id   AF-A0A947SG38-F1
#
_cell.length_a   1.000
_cell.length_b   1.000
_cell.length_c   1.000
_cell.angle_alpha   90.00
_cell.angle_beta   90.00
_cell.angle_gamma   90.00
#
_symmetry.space_group_name_H-M   'P 1'
#
loop_
_entity.id
_entity.type
_entity.pdbx_description
1 polymer ?
#
loop_
_entity_poly.entity_id
_entity_poly.type
_entity_poly.pdbx_seq_one_letter_code
_entity_poly.pdbx_strand_id
1 'polypeptide(L)'
;TGLSEAAHPSSPAHRAAETAETVTRAMVGRTVADVERDLILDTLDHCLGNRTHAATILGISIRTLRNKLNQYSDEGLDVPGPGEQRHSAA
;
A
#
# COMPACT_ATOMS: atom_id res chain seq x y z
N THR A 1 38.73 1.19 25.92
CA THR A 1 38.22 1.98 24.79
C THR A 1 38.25 1.08 23.55
N GLY A 2 37.32 0.17 23.31
CA GLY A 2 35.88 0.22 23.55
C GLY A 2 35.18 0.99 22.43
N LEU A 3 35.22 0.48 21.18
CA LEU A 3 34.14 0.56 20.17
C LEU A 3 34.56 -0.13 18.85
N SER A 4 34.72 -1.46 18.86
CA SER A 4 34.64 -2.26 17.63
C SER A 4 33.28 -2.96 17.68
N GLU A 5 32.23 -2.19 17.45
CA GLU A 5 30.92 -2.77 17.16
C GLU A 5 30.92 -3.03 15.67
N ALA A 6 31.34 -4.24 15.32
CA ALA A 6 31.29 -4.74 13.96
C ALA A 6 29.86 -4.54 13.42
N ALA A 7 29.74 -4.01 12.22
CA ALA A 7 28.49 -4.01 11.46
C ALA A 7 28.08 -5.47 11.21
N HIS A 8 27.34 -6.05 12.15
CA HIS A 8 26.82 -7.39 12.02
C HIS A 8 25.70 -7.39 10.96
N PRO A 9 25.65 -8.39 10.05
CA PRO A 9 24.56 -8.57 9.09
C PRO A 9 23.17 -8.77 9.74
N SER A 10 23.12 -8.78 11.07
CA SER A 10 21.92 -8.89 11.89
C SER A 10 21.47 -7.58 12.55
N SER A 11 22.08 -6.43 12.22
CA SER A 11 21.61 -5.13 12.70
C SER A 11 20.16 -4.87 12.22
N PRO A 12 19.26 -4.33 13.08
CA PRO A 12 17.90 -3.98 12.67
C PRO A 12 17.86 -3.01 11.49
N ALA A 13 18.86 -2.12 11.36
CA ALA A 13 18.98 -1.22 10.22
C ALA A 13 19.27 -1.98 8.91
N HIS A 14 20.12 -3.01 8.95
CA HIS A 14 20.44 -3.84 7.78
C HIS A 14 19.20 -4.64 7.34
N ARG A 15 18.50 -5.27 8.29
CA ARG A 15 17.26 -6.02 8.02
C ARG A 15 16.15 -5.14 7.43
N ALA A 16 16.02 -3.91 7.93
CA ALA A 16 15.07 -2.94 7.38
C ALA A 16 15.42 -2.58 5.92
N ALA A 17 16.70 -2.39 5.62
CA ALA A 17 17.17 -2.11 4.27
C ALA A 17 16.92 -3.29 3.30
N GLU A 18 17.23 -4.52 3.71
CA GLU A 18 16.96 -5.73 2.91
C GLU A 18 15.47 -5.93 2.64
N THR A 19 14.62 -5.65 3.65
CA THR A 19 13.16 -5.72 3.50
C THR A 19 12.67 -4.69 2.50
N ALA A 20 13.14 -3.43 2.60
CA ALA A 20 12.78 -2.38 1.65
C ALA A 20 13.24 -2.70 0.21
N GLU A 21 14.43 -3.27 0.04
CA GLU A 21 14.92 -3.72 -1.26
C GLU A 21 14.03 -4.85 -1.82
N THR A 22 13.61 -5.79 -0.98
CA THR A 22 12.71 -6.87 -1.39
C THR A 22 11.35 -6.34 -1.84
N VAL A 23 10.77 -5.40 -1.08
CA VAL A 23 9.47 -4.77 -1.42
C VAL A 23 9.56 -4.00 -2.72
N THR A 24 10.61 -3.18 -2.91
CA THR A 24 10.80 -2.43 -4.16
C THR A 24 11.01 -3.35 -5.35
N ARG A 25 11.76 -4.44 -5.19
CA ARG A 25 11.94 -5.45 -6.24
C ARG A 25 10.65 -6.18 -6.59
N ALA A 26 9.76 -6.42 -5.62
CA ALA A 26 8.45 -7.04 -5.85
C ALA A 26 7.51 -6.18 -6.72
N MET A 27 7.77 -4.87 -6.83
CA MET A 27 7.02 -3.98 -7.72
C MET A 27 7.52 -4.02 -9.18
N VAL A 28 8.75 -4.50 -9.43
CA VAL A 28 9.36 -4.52 -10.78
C VAL A 28 8.64 -5.53 -11.68
N GLY A 29 8.24 -5.08 -12.87
CA GLY A 29 7.53 -5.91 -13.85
C GLY A 29 5.99 -5.87 -13.71
N ARG A 30 5.47 -5.23 -12.66
CA ARG A 30 4.04 -4.94 -12.53
C ARG A 30 3.68 -3.68 -13.29
N THR A 31 2.42 -3.58 -13.74
CA THR A 31 1.96 -2.34 -14.36
C THR A 31 1.75 -1.26 -13.31
N VAL A 32 1.87 0.01 -13.71
CA VAL A 32 1.55 1.14 -12.82
C VAL A 32 0.10 1.06 -12.33
N ALA A 33 -0.82 0.57 -13.16
CA ALA A 33 -2.22 0.39 -12.79
C ALA A 33 -2.40 -0.64 -11.68
N ASP A 34 -1.63 -1.74 -11.70
CA ASP A 34 -1.69 -2.75 -10.64
C ASP A 34 -1.13 -2.23 -9.31
N VAL A 35 0.00 -1.53 -9.37
CA VAL A 35 0.62 -0.95 -8.16
C VAL A 35 -0.25 0.18 -7.58
N GLU A 36 -0.80 1.04 -8.44
CA GLU A 36 -1.76 2.08 -8.04
C GLU A 36 -2.99 1.48 -7.38
N ARG A 37 -3.55 0.41 -7.95
CA ARG A 37 -4.72 -0.29 -7.42
C ARG A 37 -4.48 -0.80 -6.01
N ASP A 38 -3.42 -1.56 -5.80
CA ASP A 38 -3.11 -2.12 -4.48
C ASP A 38 -2.90 -0.99 -3.46
N LEU A 39 -2.14 0.04 -3.84
CA LEU A 39 -1.89 1.19 -2.98
C LEU A 39 -3.17 1.91 -2.57
N ILE A 40 -4.12 2.08 -3.50
CA ILE A 40 -5.43 2.70 -3.22
C ILE A 40 -6.23 1.86 -2.22
N LEU A 41 -6.25 0.53 -2.41
CA LEU A 41 -7.03 -0.39 -1.59
C LEU A 41 -6.44 -0.52 -0.18
N ASP A 42 -5.13 -0.70 -0.07
CA ASP A 42 -4.42 -0.76 1.22
C ASP A 42 -4.60 0.55 2.01
N THR A 43 -4.58 1.70 1.32
CA THR A 43 -4.84 2.99 1.97
C THR A 43 -6.28 3.10 2.44
N LEU A 44 -7.25 2.57 1.70
CA LEU A 44 -8.65 2.55 2.13
C LEU A 44 -8.85 1.67 3.36
N ASP A 45 -8.22 0.49 3.40
CA ASP A 45 -8.28 -0.40 4.54
C ASP A 45 -7.62 0.23 5.77
N HIS A 46 -6.48 0.90 5.59
CA HIS A 46 -5.83 1.71 6.62
C HIS A 46 -6.75 2.84 7.15
N CYS A 47 -7.58 3.42 6.27
CA CYS A 47 -8.54 4.46 6.61
C CYS A 47 -9.91 3.93 7.05
N LEU A 48 -10.06 2.63 7.30
CA LEU A 48 -11.32 2.00 7.67
C LEU A 48 -12.47 2.29 6.67
N GLY A 49 -12.16 2.32 5.38
CA GLY A 49 -13.14 2.62 4.31
C GLY A 49 -13.46 4.11 4.15
N ASN A 50 -12.79 5.02 4.88
CA ASN A 50 -12.99 6.46 4.75
C ASN A 50 -12.31 7.00 3.47
N ARG A 51 -13.10 7.08 2.41
CA ARG A 51 -12.66 7.54 1.08
C ARG A 51 -12.12 8.98 1.08
N THR A 52 -12.68 9.88 1.89
CA THR A 52 -12.19 11.27 1.97
C THR A 52 -10.79 11.32 2.55
N HIS A 53 -10.55 10.58 3.64
CA HIS A 53 -9.24 10.53 4.28
C HIS A 53 -8.20 9.83 3.41
N ALA A 54 -8.57 8.70 2.79
CA ALA A 54 -7.71 7.99 1.86
C ALA A 54 -7.29 8.86 0.66
N ALA A 55 -8.22 9.63 0.08
CA ALA A 55 -7.91 10.55 -1.00
C ALA A 55 -6.89 11.63 -0.59
N THR A 56 -7.02 12.15 0.64
CA THR A 56 -6.06 13.12 1.20
C THR A 56 -4.66 12.51 1.35
N ILE A 57 -4.55 11.28 1.87
CA ILE A 57 -3.26 10.59 2.03
C ILE A 57 -2.61 10.31 0.67
N LEU A 58 -3.40 9.85 -0.30
CA LEU A 58 -2.93 9.55 -1.65
C LEU A 58 -2.62 10.81 -2.47
N GLY A 59 -3.02 12.00 -2.00
CA GLY A 59 -2.79 13.25 -2.71
C GLY A 59 -3.61 13.40 -4.00
N ILE A 60 -4.76 12.73 -4.09
CA ILE A 60 -5.67 12.81 -5.25
C ILE A 60 -7.02 13.39 -4.86
N SER A 61 -7.79 13.88 -5.85
CA SER A 61 -9.15 14.33 -5.58
C SER A 61 -10.05 13.16 -5.18
N ILE A 62 -11.02 13.42 -4.29
CA ILE A 62 -12.06 12.43 -3.94
C ILE A 62 -12.83 11.93 -5.16
N ARG A 63 -12.96 12.75 -6.21
CA ARG A 63 -13.56 12.36 -7.49
C ARG A 63 -12.71 11.32 -8.21
N THR A 64 -11.39 11.55 -8.28
CA THR A 64 -10.43 10.61 -8.88
C THR A 64 -10.49 9.27 -8.15
N LEU A 65 -10.45 9.29 -6.81
CA LEU A 65 -10.54 8.07 -6.01
C LEU A 65 -11.84 7.30 -6.30
N ARG A 66 -12.99 7.98 -6.31
CA ARG A 66 -14.28 7.35 -6.63
C ARG A 66 -14.33 6.74 -8.02
N ASN A 67 -13.77 7.44 -9.02
CA ASN A 67 -13.71 6.92 -10.38
C ASN A 67 -12.86 5.65 -10.48
N LYS A 68 -11.71 5.62 -9.79
CA LYS A 68 -10.84 4.44 -9.72
C LYS A 68 -11.55 3.27 -9.03
N LEU A 69 -12.24 3.51 -7.92
CA LEU A 69 -13.00 2.48 -7.23
C LEU A 69 -14.12 1.90 -8.10
N ASN A 70 -14.87 2.74 -8.82
CA ASN A 70 -15.89 2.27 -9.75
C ASN A 70 -15.27 1.44 -10.88
N GLN A 71 -14.15 1.88 -11.44
CA GLN A 71 -13.42 1.13 -12.46
C GLN A 71 -13.02 -0.27 -11.94
N TYR A 72 -12.51 -0.36 -10.72
CA TYR A 72 -12.13 -1.65 -10.14
C TYR A 72 -13.35 -2.55 -9.90
N SER A 73 -14.49 -1.99 -9.49
CA SER A 73 -15.75 -2.73 -9.38
C SER A 73 -16.21 -3.25 -10.76
N ASP A 74 -16.10 -2.44 -11.81
CA ASP A 74 -16.46 -2.83 -13.18
C ASP A 74 -15.52 -3.92 -13.73
N GLU A 75 -14.26 -3.92 -13.30
CA GLU A 75 -13.27 -4.97 -13.58
C GLU A 75 -13.51 -6.27 -12.76
N GLY A 76 -14.54 -6.30 -11.90
CA GLY A 76 -14.95 -7.48 -11.13
C GLY A 76 -14.20 -7.67 -9.82
N LEU A 77 -13.51 -6.63 -9.32
CA LEU A 77 -12.81 -6.68 -8.04
C LEU A 77 -13.74 -6.33 -6.88
N ASP A 78 -13.52 -6.98 -5.73
CA ASP A 78 -14.31 -6.78 -4.51
C ASP A 78 -13.99 -5.43 -3.85
N VAL A 79 -14.57 -4.33 -4.31
CA VAL A 79 -14.29 -3.00 -3.75
C VAL A 79 -15.23 -2.71 -2.58
N PRO A 80 -14.69 -2.29 -1.40
CA PRO A 80 -15.51 -2.06 -0.23
C PRO A 80 -16.48 -0.89 -0.45
N GLY A 81 -17.68 -1.06 0.10
CA GLY A 81 -18.69 0.00 0.17
C GLY A 81 -18.17 1.27 0.85
N PRO A 82 -18.83 2.42 0.67
CA PRO A 82 -18.47 3.64 1.38
C PRO A 82 -18.56 3.41 2.90
N GLY A 83 -17.43 3.52 3.62
CA GLY A 83 -17.37 3.27 5.06
C GLY A 83 -17.34 1.79 5.47
N GLU A 84 -17.16 0.88 4.51
CA GLU A 84 -16.97 -0.54 4.76
C GLU A 84 -15.48 -0.89 4.63
N GLN A 85 -15.02 -1.89 5.37
CA GLN A 85 -13.66 -2.42 5.25
C GLN A 85 -13.70 -3.69 4.44
N ARG A 86 -12.67 -3.94 3.61
CA ARG A 86 -12.49 -5.28 3.07
C ARG A 86 -12.24 -6.22 4.23
N HIS A 87 -13.06 -7.26 4.37
CA HIS A 87 -12.68 -8.39 5.19
C HIS A 87 -11.65 -9.19 4.39
N SER A 88 -10.37 -8.86 4.54
CA SER A 88 -9.30 -9.68 4.00
C SER A 88 -9.42 -11.08 4.61
N ALA A 89 -9.82 -12.06 3.79
CA ALA A 89 -9.71 -13.46 4.16
C ALA A 89 -8.23 -13.73 4.44
N ALA A 90 -7.93 -14.00 5.71
CA ALA A 90 -6.59 -14.30 6.21
C ALA A 90 -6.03 -15.59 5.61
#